data_AF-A0A8T6DT10-F1
#
_entry.id   AF-A0A8T6DT10-F1
#
_cell.length_a   1.000
_cell.length_b   1.000
_cell.length_c   1.000
_cell.angle_alpha   90.00
_cell.angle_beta   90.00
_cell.angle_gamma   90.00
#
_symmetry.space_group_name_H-M   'P 1'
#
loop_
_entity.id
_entity.type
_entity.pdbx_description
1 polymer ?
#
loop_
_entity_poly.entity_id
_entity_poly.type
_entity_poly.pdbx_seq_one_letter_code
_entity_poly.pdbx_strand_id
1 'polypeptide(L)'
;MTYTLADLDAMSIYEANALPFDARDRLLDLIIADGRKQTTALDSYRIGLYGDYFEEDLLRMLKVRAVKVFVRGTTPSGFDGEIVGDTDEEQYRAAFRHTQMSLQAAGTDFSRVVTLVIFLTDMSKWQLLNEVYREFIPNPPCRAVIGTTGLAQPPLRIEIVNCIAYRVAA
;
A
#
# COMPACT_ATOMS: atom_id res chain seq x y z
N MET A 1 13.51 21.97 10.49
CA MET A 1 14.66 21.44 9.71
C MET A 1 14.18 20.22 8.96
N THR A 2 14.76 19.93 7.80
CA THR A 2 14.48 18.70 7.05
C THR A 2 15.59 17.71 7.37
N TYR A 3 15.26 16.61 8.05
CA TYR A 3 16.20 15.55 8.36
C TYR A 3 16.35 14.60 7.15
N THR A 4 17.55 14.06 6.98
CA THR A 4 17.86 13.01 6.00
C THR A 4 17.93 11.64 6.68
N LEU A 5 18.04 10.57 5.89
CA LEU A 5 18.32 9.23 6.43
C LEU A 5 19.70 9.18 7.11
N ALA A 6 20.70 9.93 6.65
CA ALA A 6 22.00 9.98 7.29
C ALA A 6 21.95 10.64 8.68
N ASP A 7 21.13 11.70 8.83
CA ASP A 7 20.88 12.31 10.14
C ASP A 7 20.19 11.32 11.09
N LEU A 8 19.17 10.61 10.58
CA LEU A 8 18.47 9.57 11.33
C LEU A 8 19.41 8.42 11.73
N ASP A 9 20.31 8.01 10.84
CA ASP A 9 21.28 6.93 11.07
C ASP A 9 22.27 7.29 12.17
N ALA A 10 22.73 8.55 12.21
CA ALA A 10 23.59 9.09 13.25
C ALA A 10 22.92 9.21 14.63
N MET A 11 21.59 9.36 14.69
CA MET A 11 20.84 9.42 15.96
C MET A 11 20.70 8.05 16.63
N SER A 12 20.71 8.03 17.96
CA SER A 12 20.16 6.93 18.74
C SER A 12 18.62 6.85 18.60
N ILE A 13 18.04 5.71 18.98
CA ILE A 13 16.57 5.55 19.02
C ILE A 13 15.91 6.58 19.95
N TYR A 14 16.56 6.96 21.06
CA TYR A 14 15.99 7.93 22.00
C TYR A 14 15.96 9.36 21.42
N GLU A 15 17.02 9.78 20.74
CA GLU A 15 17.10 11.10 20.09
C GLU A 15 16.10 11.20 18.93
N ALA A 16 16.02 10.16 18.08
CA ALA A 16 15.09 10.13 16.97
C ALA A 16 13.61 10.07 17.43
N ASN A 17 13.31 9.33 18.50
CA ASN A 17 11.96 9.27 19.09
C ASN A 17 11.53 10.61 19.71
N ALA A 18 12.47 11.43 20.18
CA ALA A 18 12.21 12.76 20.74
C ALA A 18 11.93 13.83 19.67
N LEU A 19 12.12 13.51 18.38
CA LEU A 19 11.79 14.43 17.30
C LEU A 19 10.27 14.71 17.24
N PRO A 20 9.88 15.94 16.84
CA PRO A 20 8.50 16.29 16.54
C PRO A 20 7.81 15.28 15.61
N PHE A 21 6.50 15.10 15.77
CA PHE A 21 5.72 14.14 14.97
C PHE A 21 5.91 14.37 13.46
N ASP A 22 5.86 15.61 12.99
CA ASP A 22 6.03 15.98 11.58
C ASP A 22 7.46 15.76 11.04
N ALA A 23 8.46 15.69 11.92
CA ALA A 23 9.81 15.28 11.56
C ALA A 23 9.90 13.75 11.39
N ARG A 24 9.38 12.99 12.36
CA ARG A 24 9.31 11.52 12.31
C ARG A 24 8.47 11.02 11.13
N ASP A 25 7.36 11.69 10.84
CA ASP A 25 6.42 11.32 9.78
C ASP A 25 7.05 11.50 8.38
N ARG A 26 7.75 12.61 8.13
CA ARG A 26 8.52 12.79 6.89
C ARG A 26 9.73 11.86 6.78
N LEU A 27 10.36 11.50 7.90
CA LEU A 27 11.43 10.49 7.91
C LEU A 27 10.89 9.10 7.52
N LEU A 28 9.64 8.75 7.91
CA LEU A 28 9.00 7.51 7.46
C LEU A 28 8.84 7.45 5.94
N ASP A 29 8.51 8.56 5.28
CA ASP A 29 8.44 8.60 3.81
C ASP A 29 9.79 8.31 3.16
N LEU A 30 10.89 8.85 3.72
CA LEU A 30 12.25 8.55 3.26
C LEU A 30 12.64 7.08 3.49
N ILE A 31 12.27 6.50 4.65
CA ILE A 31 12.53 5.08 4.95
C ILE A 31 11.77 4.18 3.97
N ILE A 32 10.50 4.49 3.69
CA ILE A 32 9.69 3.74 2.72
C ILE A 32 10.25 3.89 1.30
N ALA A 33 10.73 5.08 0.92
CA ALA A 33 11.36 5.30 -0.37
C ALA A 33 12.67 4.49 -0.53
N ASP A 34 13.54 4.48 0.48
CA ASP A 34 14.77 3.66 0.47
C ASP A 34 14.45 2.16 0.50
N GLY A 35 13.47 1.72 1.29
CA GLY A 35 13.08 0.31 1.38
C GLY A 35 12.53 -0.29 0.08
N ARG A 36 12.06 0.51 -0.88
CA ARG A 36 11.63 0.04 -2.21
C ARG A 36 12.85 -0.22 -3.09
N LYS A 37 13.08 -1.48 -3.46
CA LYS A 37 14.23 -1.88 -4.28
C LYS A 37 13.78 -2.46 -5.64
N GLN A 38 14.71 -2.43 -6.59
CA GLN A 38 14.60 -3.03 -7.92
C GLN A 38 15.76 -4.00 -8.11
N THR A 39 15.48 -5.16 -8.71
CA THR A 39 16.47 -6.23 -8.96
C THR A 39 17.28 -5.95 -10.23
N THR A 40 16.75 -5.10 -11.13
CA THR A 40 17.37 -4.77 -12.41
C THR A 40 17.22 -3.28 -12.70
N ALA A 41 18.16 -2.71 -13.46
CA ALA A 41 18.07 -1.34 -13.99
C ALA A 41 17.18 -1.23 -15.26
N LEU A 42 16.34 -2.23 -15.54
CA LEU A 42 15.44 -2.25 -16.68
C LEU A 42 14.00 -2.02 -16.22
N ASP A 43 13.28 -1.15 -16.92
CA ASP A 43 11.82 -1.04 -16.83
C ASP A 43 11.16 -2.29 -17.40
N SER A 44 11.11 -3.34 -16.58
CA SER A 44 10.28 -4.50 -16.87
C SER A 44 8.82 -4.07 -16.98
N TYR A 45 8.06 -4.70 -17.88
CA TYR A 45 6.60 -4.54 -17.97
C TYR A 45 5.87 -4.84 -16.63
N ARG A 46 6.58 -5.51 -15.72
CA ARG A 46 6.21 -5.76 -14.33
C ARG A 46 6.58 -4.59 -13.41
N ILE A 47 7.84 -4.14 -13.46
CA ILE A 47 8.41 -3.11 -12.57
C ILE A 47 7.75 -1.73 -12.78
N GLY A 48 7.34 -1.40 -14.00
CA GLY A 48 6.56 -0.18 -14.29
C GLY A 48 5.17 -0.12 -13.62
N LEU A 49 4.79 -1.14 -12.84
CA LEU A 49 3.54 -1.25 -12.09
C LEU A 49 3.71 -1.62 -10.62
N TYR A 50 4.93 -1.95 -10.16
CA TYR A 50 5.25 -2.35 -8.78
C TYR A 50 6.75 -2.38 -8.49
N GLY A 51 7.16 -2.12 -7.24
CA GLY A 51 8.53 -2.42 -6.79
C GLY A 51 8.77 -3.94 -6.73
N ASP A 52 9.99 -4.40 -7.03
CA ASP A 52 10.31 -5.84 -7.03
C ASP A 52 10.22 -6.43 -5.63
N TYR A 53 10.83 -5.75 -4.65
CA TYR A 53 10.78 -6.13 -3.24
C TYR A 53 10.85 -4.89 -2.33
N PHE A 54 10.40 -5.07 -1.09
CA PHE A 54 10.46 -4.07 -0.03
C PHE A 54 11.26 -4.63 1.14
N GLU A 55 12.31 -3.93 1.53
CA GLU A 55 13.13 -4.27 2.69
C GLU A 55 12.66 -3.45 3.90
N GLU A 56 12.21 -4.14 4.95
CA GLU A 56 11.77 -3.49 6.19
C GLU A 56 12.96 -3.24 7.12
N ASP A 57 13.51 -2.02 7.04
CA ASP A 57 14.53 -1.53 7.97
C ASP A 57 13.94 -1.30 9.37
N LEU A 58 13.86 -2.37 10.16
CA LEU A 58 13.31 -2.35 11.52
C LEU A 58 14.02 -1.35 12.43
N LEU A 59 15.31 -1.06 12.22
CA LEU A 59 16.05 -0.10 13.05
C LEU A 59 15.54 1.33 12.79
N ARG A 60 15.48 1.76 11.54
CA ARG A 60 14.95 3.09 11.20
C ARG A 60 13.45 3.21 11.48
N MET A 61 12.68 2.16 11.23
CA MET A 61 11.25 2.09 11.60
C MET A 61 11.05 2.30 13.11
N LEU A 62 11.86 1.67 13.97
CA LEU A 62 11.81 1.89 15.42
C LEU A 62 12.23 3.31 15.82
N LYS A 63 13.24 3.91 15.17
CA LYS A 63 13.70 5.29 15.42
C LYS A 63 12.63 6.35 15.14
N VAL A 64 11.68 6.11 14.24
CA VAL A 64 10.56 7.04 13.95
C VAL A 64 9.25 6.67 14.66
N ARG A 65 9.22 5.57 15.44
CA ARG A 65 8.01 4.96 16.01
C ARG A 65 7.00 4.55 14.93
N ALA A 66 7.48 3.95 13.84
CA ALA A 66 6.62 3.43 12.79
C ALA A 66 5.74 2.29 13.30
N VAL A 67 4.49 2.27 12.85
CA VAL A 67 3.49 1.26 13.12
C VAL A 67 3.06 0.66 11.78
N LYS A 68 3.23 -0.65 11.63
CA LYS A 68 2.71 -1.40 10.50
C LYS A 68 1.19 -1.47 10.57
N VAL A 69 0.53 -1.12 9.48
CA VAL A 69 -0.92 -1.14 9.30
C VAL A 69 -1.26 -2.27 8.35
N PHE A 70 -2.04 -3.24 8.82
CA PHE A 70 -2.63 -4.29 8.01
C PHE A 70 -4.08 -3.91 7.69
N VAL A 71 -4.43 -3.81 6.41
CA VAL A 71 -5.82 -3.65 5.99
C VAL A 71 -6.44 -5.02 5.73
N ARG A 72 -7.70 -5.21 6.15
CA ARG A 72 -8.48 -6.44 5.91
C ARG A 72 -8.66 -6.73 4.42
N GLY A 73 -9.00 -7.98 4.10
CA GLY A 73 -9.58 -8.35 2.81
C GLY A 73 -10.75 -7.44 2.46
N THR A 74 -10.61 -6.71 1.35
CA THR A 74 -11.49 -5.60 0.96
C THR A 74 -12.08 -5.83 -0.43
N THR A 75 -13.39 -5.98 -0.47
CA THR A 75 -14.22 -6.17 -1.66
C THR A 75 -14.92 -4.85 -2.04
N PRO A 76 -15.60 -4.76 -3.20
CA PRO A 76 -16.55 -3.68 -3.49
C PRO A 76 -17.80 -3.66 -2.60
N SER A 77 -17.95 -4.56 -1.62
CA SER A 77 -19.08 -4.52 -0.68
C SER A 77 -18.94 -3.39 0.34
N GLY A 78 -20.04 -2.69 0.61
CA GLY A 78 -20.16 -1.78 1.75
C GLY A 78 -20.16 -2.51 3.10
N PHE A 79 -20.21 -1.76 4.19
CA PHE A 79 -20.34 -2.31 5.56
C PHE A 79 -21.73 -2.91 5.84
N ASP A 80 -22.72 -2.55 5.04
CA ASP A 80 -24.06 -3.15 4.96
C ASP A 80 -24.06 -4.50 4.23
N GLY A 81 -23.00 -4.83 3.49
CA GLY A 81 -22.86 -6.04 2.67
C GLY A 81 -23.27 -5.84 1.20
N GLU A 82 -23.86 -4.68 0.86
CA GLU A 82 -24.32 -4.40 -0.50
C GLU A 82 -23.13 -4.17 -1.45
N ILE A 83 -23.22 -4.72 -2.66
CA ILE A 83 -22.13 -4.67 -3.64
C ILE A 83 -22.21 -3.35 -4.42
N VAL A 84 -21.15 -2.54 -4.35
CA VAL A 84 -21.07 -1.28 -5.09
C VAL A 84 -20.55 -1.54 -6.51
N GLY A 85 -21.43 -1.40 -7.50
CA GLY A 85 -21.08 -1.40 -8.92
C GLY A 85 -21.52 -2.65 -9.69
N ASP A 86 -22.13 -2.41 -10.85
CA ASP A 86 -22.64 -3.45 -11.74
C ASP A 86 -21.59 -3.90 -12.77
N THR A 87 -20.60 -3.05 -13.05
CA THR A 87 -19.48 -3.30 -13.97
C THR A 87 -18.19 -3.73 -13.25
N ASP A 88 -17.23 -4.25 -14.02
CA ASP A 88 -15.88 -4.54 -13.52
C ASP A 88 -15.20 -3.28 -12.97
N GLU A 89 -15.27 -2.18 -13.73
CA GLU A 89 -14.57 -0.93 -13.45
C GLU A 89 -15.09 -0.23 -12.17
N GLU A 90 -16.40 -0.24 -11.95
CA GLU A 90 -17.03 0.31 -10.73
C GLU A 90 -16.64 -0.50 -9.48
N GLN A 91 -16.66 -1.84 -9.58
CA GLN A 91 -16.24 -2.70 -8.48
C GLN A 91 -14.75 -2.55 -8.17
N TYR A 92 -13.90 -2.39 -9.18
CA TYR A 92 -12.47 -2.13 -8.98
C TYR A 92 -12.28 -0.81 -8.21
N ARG A 93 -12.93 0.29 -8.65
CA ARG A 93 -12.89 1.57 -7.94
C ARG A 93 -13.51 1.51 -6.54
N ALA A 94 -14.56 0.72 -6.32
CA ALA A 94 -15.16 0.54 -5.00
C ALA A 94 -14.17 -0.14 -4.02
N ALA A 95 -13.54 -1.25 -4.41
CA ALA A 95 -12.55 -1.93 -3.58
C ALA A 95 -11.37 -1.01 -3.20
N PHE A 96 -10.80 -0.28 -4.17
CA PHE A 96 -9.72 0.67 -3.87
C PHE A 96 -10.20 1.83 -2.96
N ARG A 97 -11.41 2.39 -3.14
CA ARG A 97 -11.97 3.41 -2.25
C ARG A 97 -12.18 2.88 -0.82
N HIS A 98 -12.71 1.67 -0.65
CA HIS A 98 -12.88 1.05 0.67
C HIS A 98 -11.53 0.79 1.37
N THR A 99 -10.50 0.40 0.62
CA THR A 99 -9.12 0.30 1.12
C THR A 99 -8.56 1.68 1.49
N GLN A 100 -8.80 2.72 0.67
CA GLN A 100 -8.40 4.09 0.97
C GLN A 100 -9.01 4.60 2.28
N MET A 101 -10.31 4.39 2.49
CA MET A 101 -11.00 4.75 3.73
C MET A 101 -10.40 4.05 4.95
N SER A 102 -10.01 2.78 4.80
CA SER A 102 -9.37 2.00 5.87
C SER A 102 -7.96 2.52 6.19
N LEU A 103 -7.17 2.90 5.19
CA LEU A 103 -5.86 3.52 5.36
C LEU A 103 -5.99 4.90 6.03
N GLN A 104 -6.91 5.74 5.55
CA GLN A 104 -7.18 7.07 6.10
C GLN A 104 -7.64 7.01 7.57
N ALA A 105 -8.56 6.08 7.90
CA ALA A 105 -8.99 5.85 9.28
C ALA A 105 -7.84 5.36 10.18
N ALA A 106 -6.84 4.67 9.62
CA ALA A 106 -5.62 4.30 10.32
C ALA A 106 -4.60 5.44 10.43
N GLY A 107 -4.77 6.57 9.74
CA GLY A 107 -3.80 7.68 9.71
C GLY A 107 -2.65 7.45 8.71
N THR A 108 -2.95 6.87 7.55
CA THR A 108 -2.00 6.67 6.43
C THR A 108 -2.75 6.67 5.09
N ASP A 109 -2.06 6.44 3.97
CA ASP A 109 -2.65 6.37 2.64
C ASP A 109 -1.86 5.45 1.69
N PHE A 110 -2.26 5.42 0.42
CA PHE A 110 -1.66 4.56 -0.61
C PHE A 110 -0.19 4.89 -0.94
N SER A 111 0.32 6.09 -0.63
CA SER A 111 1.74 6.42 -0.85
C SER A 111 2.67 5.61 0.06
N ARG A 112 2.18 5.21 1.24
CA ARG A 112 2.88 4.41 2.26
C ARG A 112 2.55 2.92 2.22
N VAL A 113 1.74 2.46 1.26
CA VAL A 113 1.52 1.02 1.03
C VAL A 113 2.78 0.41 0.43
N VAL A 114 3.30 -0.64 1.05
CA VAL A 114 4.54 -1.33 0.65
C VAL A 114 4.27 -2.68 -0.01
N THR A 115 3.13 -3.31 0.29
CA THR A 115 2.74 -4.60 -0.28
C THR A 115 1.25 -4.62 -0.56
N LEU A 116 0.87 -5.10 -1.74
CA LEU A 116 -0.50 -5.27 -2.18
C LEU A 116 -0.71 -6.64 -2.85
N VAL A 117 -1.74 -7.38 -2.46
CA VAL A 117 -2.17 -8.60 -3.16
C VAL A 117 -3.64 -8.47 -3.53
N ILE A 118 -3.95 -8.73 -4.80
CA ILE A 118 -5.30 -8.62 -5.36
C ILE A 118 -5.72 -9.98 -5.91
N PHE A 119 -6.94 -10.42 -5.61
CA PHE A 119 -7.61 -11.51 -6.32
C PHE A 119 -8.55 -10.92 -7.37
N LEU A 120 -8.55 -11.50 -8.57
CA LEU A 120 -9.35 -11.06 -9.71
C LEU A 120 -10.09 -12.25 -10.31
N THR A 121 -11.40 -12.16 -10.53
CA THR A 121 -12.19 -13.28 -11.05
C THR A 121 -12.05 -13.48 -12.56
N ASP A 122 -11.66 -12.43 -13.30
CA ASP A 122 -11.44 -12.49 -14.74
C ASP A 122 -10.11 -11.83 -15.13
N MET A 123 -9.10 -12.67 -15.37
CA MET A 123 -7.77 -12.21 -15.78
C MET A 123 -7.72 -11.62 -17.20
N SER A 124 -8.78 -11.73 -18.02
CA SER A 124 -8.88 -10.98 -19.27
C SER A 124 -8.97 -9.46 -19.03
N LYS A 125 -9.44 -9.05 -17.84
CA LYS A 125 -9.56 -7.65 -17.41
C LYS A 125 -8.26 -7.05 -16.88
N TRP A 126 -7.11 -7.68 -17.15
CA TRP A 126 -5.79 -7.24 -16.68
C TRP A 126 -5.49 -5.76 -16.97
N GLN A 127 -5.81 -5.29 -18.17
CA GLN A 127 -5.56 -3.91 -18.59
C GLN A 127 -6.44 -2.93 -17.78
N LEU A 128 -7.75 -3.19 -17.72
CA LEU A 128 -8.73 -2.42 -16.96
C LEU A 128 -8.38 -2.31 -15.46
N LEU A 129 -7.95 -3.42 -14.84
CA LEU A 129 -7.46 -3.39 -13.45
C LEU A 129 -6.26 -2.45 -13.29
N ASN A 130 -5.31 -2.46 -14.23
CA ASN A 130 -4.13 -1.61 -14.17
C ASN A 130 -4.43 -0.14 -14.50
N GLU A 131 -5.48 0.15 -15.26
CA GLU A 131 -5.98 1.52 -15.45
C GLU A 131 -6.53 2.07 -14.14
N VAL A 132 -7.52 1.38 -13.54
CA VAL A 132 -8.11 1.77 -12.24
C VAL A 132 -7.05 1.84 -11.14
N TYR A 133 -6.13 0.87 -11.04
CA TYR A 133 -5.06 0.85 -10.04
C TYR A 133 -4.19 2.12 -10.05
N ARG A 134 -3.91 2.69 -11.23
CA ARG A 134 -3.10 3.93 -11.36
C ARG A 134 -3.84 5.18 -10.88
N GLU A 135 -5.18 5.14 -10.74
CA GLU A 135 -5.95 6.24 -10.14
C GLU A 135 -5.67 6.39 -8.63
N PHE A 136 -5.28 5.30 -7.95
CA PHE A 136 -5.13 5.24 -6.49
C PHE A 136 -3.68 5.15 -5.99
N ILE A 137 -2.78 4.58 -6.79
CA ILE A 137 -1.42 4.22 -6.36
C ILE A 137 -0.39 5.19 -6.95
N PRO A 138 0.06 6.22 -6.21
CA PRO A 138 1.10 7.14 -6.69
C PRO A 138 2.49 6.49 -6.68
N ASN A 139 2.76 5.64 -5.69
CA ASN A 139 4.05 4.96 -5.48
C ASN A 139 3.83 3.44 -5.46
N PRO A 140 4.13 2.71 -6.55
CA PRO A 140 3.78 1.30 -6.64
C PRO A 140 4.39 0.39 -5.54
N PRO A 141 3.58 -0.29 -4.71
CA PRO A 141 4.03 -1.32 -3.77
C PRO A 141 4.53 -2.57 -4.48
N CYS A 142 5.18 -3.47 -3.75
CA CYS A 142 5.33 -4.86 -4.17
C CYS A 142 3.94 -5.46 -4.40
N ARG A 143 3.70 -5.99 -5.60
CA ARG A 143 2.35 -6.39 -6.00
C ARG A 143 2.27 -7.80 -6.56
N ALA A 144 1.31 -8.56 -6.07
CA ALA A 144 0.82 -9.75 -6.73
C ALA A 144 -0.65 -9.58 -7.12
N VAL A 145 -1.05 -10.16 -8.26
CA VAL A 145 -2.44 -10.27 -8.67
C VAL A 145 -2.66 -11.71 -9.12
N ILE A 146 -3.70 -12.34 -8.59
CA ILE A 146 -3.94 -13.78 -8.73
C ILE A 146 -5.35 -13.98 -9.30
N GLY A 147 -5.43 -14.75 -10.38
CA GLY A 147 -6.72 -15.18 -10.94
C GLY A 147 -7.40 -16.20 -10.01
N THR A 148 -8.69 -16.01 -9.75
CA THR A 148 -9.51 -16.93 -8.94
C THR A 148 -10.80 -17.28 -9.67
N THR A 149 -11.40 -18.44 -9.36
CA THR A 149 -12.72 -18.84 -9.88
C THR A 149 -13.89 -18.22 -9.12
N GLY A 150 -13.63 -17.55 -8.00
CA GLY A 150 -14.65 -16.88 -7.19
C GLY A 150 -14.07 -16.15 -5.97
N LEU A 151 -14.95 -15.43 -5.29
CA LEU A 151 -14.70 -14.66 -4.06
C LEU A 151 -15.81 -14.98 -3.03
N ALA A 152 -15.84 -14.29 -1.90
CA ALA A 152 -16.74 -14.57 -0.77
C ALA A 152 -18.24 -14.70 -1.16
N GLN A 153 -18.72 -13.95 -2.15
CA GLN A 153 -20.05 -14.10 -2.74
C GLN A 153 -20.06 -13.65 -4.22
N PRO A 154 -20.90 -14.22 -5.10
CA PRO A 154 -21.19 -13.61 -6.40
C PRO A 154 -22.03 -12.32 -6.24
N PRO A 155 -21.98 -11.36 -7.18
CA PRO A 155 -21.05 -11.24 -8.31
C PRO A 155 -19.84 -10.33 -7.97
N LEU A 156 -19.11 -10.61 -6.88
CA LEU A 156 -17.85 -9.93 -6.60
C LEU A 156 -16.78 -10.29 -7.64
N ARG A 157 -16.07 -9.29 -8.14
CA ARG A 157 -15.05 -9.44 -9.21
C ARG A 157 -13.61 -9.22 -8.77
N ILE A 158 -13.42 -8.53 -7.66
CA ILE A 158 -12.12 -8.15 -7.10
C ILE A 158 -12.13 -8.26 -5.57
N GLU A 159 -10.99 -8.65 -5.01
CA GLU A 159 -10.70 -8.46 -3.60
C GLU A 159 -9.24 -8.03 -3.40
N ILE A 160 -9.01 -6.95 -2.65
CA ILE A 160 -7.70 -6.58 -2.15
C ILE A 160 -7.47 -7.38 -0.87
N VAL A 161 -6.82 -8.54 -0.98
CA VAL A 161 -6.71 -9.55 0.09
C VAL A 161 -5.58 -9.27 1.08
N ASN A 162 -4.56 -8.50 0.66
CA ASN A 162 -3.48 -8.04 1.53
C ASN A 162 -3.09 -6.62 1.13
N CYS A 163 -3.08 -5.69 2.08
CA CYS A 163 -2.55 -4.35 1.90
C CYS A 163 -1.82 -3.93 3.18
N ILE A 164 -0.50 -3.76 3.08
CA ILE A 164 0.37 -3.41 4.20
C ILE A 164 0.91 -2.01 3.97
N ALA A 165 0.69 -1.12 4.93
CA ALA A 165 1.22 0.24 4.98
C ALA A 165 1.95 0.52 6.29
N TYR A 166 2.53 1.70 6.43
CA TYR A 166 3.03 2.21 7.70
C TYR A 166 2.47 3.60 8.01
N ARG A 167 2.52 3.95 9.29
CA ARG A 167 2.29 5.30 9.81
C ARG A 167 3.24 5.57 10.96
N VAL A 168 3.41 6.82 11.37
CA VAL A 168 4.06 7.12 12.65
C VAL A 168 3.05 7.03 13.80
N ALA A 169 3.49 6.52 14.95
CA ALA A 169 2.74 6.65 16.20
C ALA A 169 2.84 8.09 16.72
N ALA A 170 1.71 8.66 17.15
CA ALA A 170 1.65 9.91 17.90
C ALA A 170 2.66 9.90 19.05
#